data_AF-A0A432W893-F1
#
_entry.id   AF-A0A432W893-F1
#
_cell.length_a   1.000
_cell.length_b   1.000
_cell.length_c   1.000
_cell.angle_alpha   90.00
_cell.angle_beta   90.00
_cell.angle_gamma   90.00
#
_symmetry.space_group_name_H-M   'P 1'
#
loop_
_entity.id
_entity.type
_entity.pdbx_description
1 polymer ?
#
loop_
_entity_poly.entity_id
_entity_poly.type
_entity_poly.pdbx_seq_one_letter_code
_entity_poly.pdbx_strand_id
1 'polypeptide(L)'
;MAQWTKRQLDCLQEIGIPLWKFKVAEGPAAVEPAPEAEPVTYAFYRLGPWVFRFDHRLPVTGLGWLQDLAVQAAEKPVEINGPSSAEAYVDGQPYTEHPLTPEQKRQLWQQLSSWLS
;
A
#
# COMPACT_ATOMS: atom_id res chain seq x y z
N MET A 1 21.41 15.93 15.95
CA MET A 1 21.84 15.00 14.87
C MET A 1 23.32 14.73 15.07
N ALA A 2 23.72 13.47 15.29
CA ALA A 2 25.12 13.13 15.49
C ALA A 2 25.87 13.17 14.15
N GLN A 3 26.80 14.11 13.98
CA GLN A 3 27.68 14.17 12.82
C GLN A 3 28.88 13.25 13.05
N TRP A 4 29.12 12.35 12.11
CA TRP A 4 30.25 11.43 12.18
C TRP A 4 31.55 12.16 11.83
N THR A 5 32.60 11.89 12.59
CA THR A 5 33.93 12.48 12.34
C THR A 5 34.62 11.78 11.17
N LYS A 6 35.50 12.50 10.47
CA LYS A 6 36.21 11.98 9.27
C LYS A 6 36.95 10.66 9.54
N ARG A 7 37.52 10.51 10.74
CA ARG A 7 38.24 9.30 11.16
C ARG A 7 37.34 8.07 11.29
N GLN A 8 36.07 8.26 11.67
CA GLN A 8 35.11 7.17 11.79
C GLN A 8 34.67 6.66 10.41
N LEU A 9 34.57 7.56 9.43
CA LEU A 9 34.27 7.19 8.03
C LEU A 9 35.41 6.38 7.40
N ASP A 10 36.66 6.75 7.66
CA ASP A 10 37.84 6.05 7.15
C ASP A 10 37.90 4.60 7.67
N CYS A 11 37.72 4.39 8.98
CA CYS A 11 37.68 3.05 9.56
C CYS A 11 36.53 2.18 8.98
N LEU A 12 35.37 2.77 8.68
CA LEU A 12 34.27 2.02 8.09
C LEU A 12 34.58 1.56 6.66
N GLN A 13 35.34 2.35 5.90
CA GLN A 13 35.78 1.97 4.56
C GLN A 13 36.81 0.84 4.59
N GLU A 14 37.76 0.86 5.53
CA GLU A 14 38.75 -0.21 5.68
C GLU A 14 38.12 -1.55 6.08
N ILE A 15 37.04 -1.54 6.87
CA ILE A 15 36.34 -2.76 7.33
C ILE A 15 35.38 -3.30 6.24
N GLY A 16 35.29 -2.64 5.08
CA GLY A 16 34.49 -3.10 3.95
C GLY A 16 32.98 -3.10 4.22
N ILE A 17 32.51 -2.31 5.19
CA ILE A 17 31.08 -2.19 5.50
C ILE A 17 30.45 -1.24 4.48
N PRO A 18 29.50 -1.70 3.64
CA PRO A 18 28.83 -0.83 2.69
C PRO A 18 28.02 0.22 3.44
N LEU A 19 28.43 1.48 3.32
CA LEU A 19 27.70 2.63 3.83
C LEU A 19 26.41 2.81 3.02
N TRP A 20 25.28 2.41 3.59
CA TRP A 20 23.96 2.69 3.04
C TRP A 20 23.70 4.20 3.11
N LYS A 21 23.91 4.89 1.98
CA LYS A 21 23.50 6.29 1.83
C LYS A 21 22.01 6.31 1.53
N PHE A 22 21.22 6.92 2.40
CA PHE A 22 19.86 7.30 2.06
C PHE A 22 19.92 8.24 0.86
N LYS A 23 19.37 7.79 -0.27
CA LYS A 23 19.19 8.60 -1.48
C LYS A 23 18.13 9.65 -1.16
N VAL A 24 18.55 10.83 -0.70
CA VAL A 24 17.69 12.00 -0.79
C VAL A 24 17.60 12.31 -2.29
N ALA A 25 16.41 12.16 -2.85
CA ALA A 25 16.14 12.49 -4.24
C ALA A 25 16.28 14.01 -4.41
N GLU A 26 17.47 14.45 -4.81
CA GLU A 26 17.68 15.77 -5.39
C GLU A 26 17.09 15.75 -6.80
N GLY A 27 15.88 16.30 -6.93
CA GLY A 27 15.22 16.53 -8.22
C GLY A 27 15.81 17.74 -8.94
N PRO A 28 15.86 17.75 -10.29
CA PRO A 28 16.32 18.89 -11.05
C PRO A 28 15.20 19.93 -11.26
N ALA A 29 15.59 21.20 -11.10
CA ALA A 29 15.18 22.39 -11.88
C ALA A 29 13.69 22.70 -12.14
N ALA A 30 13.24 23.80 -11.52
CA ALA A 30 12.54 24.92 -12.15
C ALA A 30 11.72 24.65 -13.43
N VAL A 31 10.47 24.18 -13.29
CA VAL A 31 9.31 24.56 -14.13
C VAL A 31 8.03 24.34 -13.29
N GLU A 32 7.36 25.41 -12.85
CA GLU A 32 5.89 25.37 -12.71
C GLU A 32 5.34 25.70 -14.11
N PRO A 33 4.32 25.01 -14.68
CA PRO A 33 3.08 24.62 -14.00
C PRO A 33 2.42 23.28 -14.48
N ALA A 34 2.11 22.36 -13.58
CA ALA A 34 0.97 21.42 -13.65
C ALA A 34 1.12 20.42 -12.48
N PRO A 35 0.05 20.03 -11.78
CA PRO A 35 0.14 18.97 -10.79
C PRO A 35 0.43 17.63 -11.50
N GLU A 36 1.71 17.35 -11.74
CA GLU A 36 2.20 16.03 -12.12
C GLU A 36 1.89 15.07 -10.96
N ALA A 37 0.84 14.29 -11.16
CA ALA A 37 0.44 13.21 -10.28
C ALA A 37 1.63 12.27 -10.08
N GLU A 38 2.16 12.24 -8.86
CA GLU A 38 3.02 11.16 -8.38
C GLU A 38 2.39 9.82 -8.81
N PRO A 39 3.16 8.82 -9.29
CA PRO A 39 2.57 7.54 -9.65
C PRO A 39 1.96 6.94 -8.38
N VAL A 40 0.64 7.09 -8.25
CA VAL A 40 -0.15 6.58 -7.13
C VAL A 40 0.14 5.09 -7.08
N THR A 41 0.96 4.69 -6.11
CA THR A 41 1.44 3.31 -6.00
C THR A 41 0.31 2.52 -5.38
N TYR A 42 -0.58 2.03 -6.24
CA TYR A 42 -1.73 1.27 -5.79
C TYR A 42 -1.27 -0.03 -5.11
N ALA A 43 -1.76 -0.26 -3.91
CA ALA A 43 -1.62 -1.52 -3.20
C ALA A 43 -2.83 -2.39 -3.51
N PHE A 44 -2.59 -3.64 -3.90
CA PHE A 44 -3.64 -4.59 -4.21
C PHE A 44 -3.64 -5.71 -3.19
N TYR A 45 -4.82 -6.08 -2.71
CA TYR A 45 -5.01 -7.14 -1.72
C TYR A 45 -6.01 -8.15 -2.24
N ARG A 46 -5.63 -9.42 -2.21
CA ARG A 46 -6.49 -10.53 -2.59
C ARG A 46 -7.06 -11.20 -1.35
N LEU A 47 -8.36 -11.43 -1.37
CA LEU A 47 -9.08 -12.20 -0.37
C LEU A 47 -9.99 -13.20 -1.08
N GLY A 48 -9.55 -14.46 -1.17
CA GLY A 48 -10.22 -15.50 -1.94
C GLY A 48 -10.41 -15.11 -3.42
N PRO A 49 -11.66 -14.98 -3.90
CA PRO A 49 -11.96 -14.57 -5.27
C PRO A 49 -11.95 -13.05 -5.47
N TRP A 50 -11.86 -12.26 -4.41
CA TRP A 50 -11.95 -10.81 -4.49
C TRP A 50 -10.59 -10.15 -4.48
N VAL A 51 -10.44 -9.11 -5.30
CA VAL A 51 -9.26 -8.26 -5.33
C VAL A 51 -9.67 -6.85 -4.94
N PHE A 52 -8.99 -6.27 -3.97
CA PHE A 52 -9.20 -4.91 -3.49
C PHE A 52 -8.04 -4.03 -3.93
N ARG A 53 -8.35 -2.79 -4.34
CA ARG A 53 -7.36 -1.76 -4.66
C ARG A 53 -7.39 -0.66 -3.60
N PHE A 54 -6.22 -0.22 -3.17
CA PHE A 54 -6.03 0.94 -2.30
C PHE A 54 -4.95 1.86 -2.89
N ASP A 55 -5.02 3.17 -2.59
CA ASP A 55 -4.02 4.17 -2.99
C ASP A 55 -2.76 4.12 -2.11
N HIS A 56 -2.87 3.58 -0.89
CA HIS A 56 -1.79 3.36 0.06
C HIS A 56 -1.74 1.91 0.53
N ARG A 57 -0.55 1.48 0.99
CA ARG A 57 -0.41 0.20 1.69
C ARG A 57 -1.18 0.23 3.00
N LEU A 58 -2.01 -0.79 3.21
CA LEU A 58 -2.76 -0.94 4.45
C LEU A 58 -1.79 -1.14 5.63
N PRO A 59 -2.12 -0.61 6.82
CA PRO A 59 -1.34 -0.84 8.02
C PRO A 59 -1.29 -2.34 8.34
N VAL A 60 -0.27 -2.79 9.07
CA VAL A 60 -0.07 -4.22 9.44
C VAL A 60 -1.27 -4.78 10.21
N THR A 61 -1.98 -3.93 10.95
CA THR A 61 -3.24 -4.25 11.62
C THR A 61 -4.42 -4.44 10.66
N GLY A 62 -4.31 -4.04 9.40
CA GLY A 62 -5.39 -4.14 8.40
C GLY A 62 -6.62 -3.28 8.74
N LEU A 63 -7.57 -3.23 7.81
CA LEU A 63 -8.88 -2.64 8.07
C LEU A 63 -9.73 -3.65 8.85
N GLY A 64 -10.49 -3.17 9.83
CA GLY A 64 -11.29 -4.03 10.72
C GLY A 64 -12.34 -4.82 9.94
N TRP A 65 -13.00 -4.19 8.98
CA TRP A 65 -13.96 -4.86 8.09
C TRP A 65 -13.29 -5.87 7.15
N LEU A 66 -12.03 -5.63 6.77
CA LEU A 66 -11.27 -6.55 5.93
C LEU A 66 -10.87 -7.79 6.73
N GLN A 67 -10.58 -7.62 8.03
CA GLN A 67 -10.42 -8.76 8.95
C GLN A 67 -11.73 -9.52 9.14
N ASP A 68 -12.86 -8.82 9.33
CA ASP A 68 -14.18 -9.48 9.45
C ASP A 68 -14.48 -10.34 8.21
N LEU A 69 -14.22 -9.81 7.01
CA LEU A 69 -14.33 -10.56 5.76
C LEU A 69 -13.34 -11.72 5.69
N ALA A 70 -12.11 -11.54 6.16
CA ALA A 70 -11.10 -12.59 6.20
C ALA A 70 -11.53 -13.76 7.09
N VAL A 71 -12.15 -13.46 8.23
CA VAL A 71 -12.75 -14.47 9.11
C VAL A 71 -13.90 -15.20 8.40
N GLN A 72 -14.76 -14.46 7.69
CA GLN A 72 -15.89 -15.05 6.96
C GLN A 72 -15.45 -15.92 5.78
N ALA A 73 -14.42 -15.50 5.04
CA ALA A 73 -13.83 -16.23 3.94
C ALA A 73 -12.90 -17.38 4.40
N ALA A 74 -12.59 -17.44 5.69
CA ALA A 74 -11.57 -18.33 6.27
C ALA A 74 -10.19 -18.20 5.60
N GLU A 75 -9.90 -17.05 4.98
CA GLU A 75 -8.67 -16.76 4.25
C GLU A 75 -8.07 -15.44 4.72
N LYS A 76 -6.73 -15.31 4.63
CA LYS A 76 -6.05 -14.06 5.00
C LYS A 76 -5.92 -13.15 3.77
N PRO A 77 -6.04 -11.81 3.93
CA PRO A 77 -5.75 -10.90 2.84
C PRO A 77 -4.26 -10.98 2.48
N VAL A 78 -3.97 -11.24 1.22
CA VAL A 78 -2.60 -11.33 0.69
C VAL A 78 -2.34 -10.13 -0.21
N GLU A 79 -1.28 -9.38 0.05
CA GLU A 79 -0.85 -8.32 -0.85
C GLU A 79 -0.32 -8.92 -2.16
N ILE A 80 -0.82 -8.44 -3.30
CA ILE A 80 -0.39 -8.85 -4.63
C ILE A 80 0.22 -7.65 -5.37
N ASN A 81 1.21 -7.90 -6.23
CA ASN A 81 1.94 -6.86 -6.98
C ASN A 81 1.14 -6.28 -8.18
N GLY A 82 -0.19 -6.30 -8.09
CA GLY A 82 -1.09 -5.91 -9.17
C GLY A 82 -2.04 -7.04 -9.57
N PRO A 83 -3.29 -6.72 -9.97
CA PRO A 83 -4.19 -7.70 -10.54
C PRO A 83 -3.67 -8.13 -11.90
N SER A 84 -3.92 -9.38 -12.28
CA SER A 84 -3.79 -9.77 -13.69
C SER A 84 -4.74 -8.90 -14.49
N SER A 85 -4.38 -8.43 -15.70
CA SER A 85 -5.18 -7.44 -16.45
C SER A 85 -6.65 -7.83 -16.74
N ALA A 86 -7.07 -9.06 -16.44
CA ALA A 86 -8.43 -9.57 -16.57
C ALA A 86 -9.17 -9.77 -15.23
N GLU A 87 -8.50 -9.58 -14.08
CA GLU A 87 -9.14 -9.67 -12.77
C GLU A 87 -9.90 -8.38 -12.48
N ALA A 88 -11.20 -8.50 -12.27
CA ALA A 88 -11.98 -7.41 -11.74
C ALA A 88 -11.45 -7.07 -10.33
N TYR A 89 -11.38 -5.78 -10.00
CA TYR A 89 -11.02 -5.33 -8.66
C TYR A 89 -12.10 -4.40 -8.09
N VAL A 90 -12.25 -4.43 -6.76
CA VAL A 90 -13.12 -3.56 -5.99
C VAL A 90 -12.28 -2.41 -5.45
N ASP A 91 -12.76 -1.18 -5.62
CA ASP A 91 -12.09 -0.03 -5.03
C ASP A 91 -12.35 0.00 -3.53
N GLY A 92 -11.29 -0.27 -2.75
CA GLY A 92 -11.33 -0.28 -1.29
C GLY A 92 -11.19 1.12 -0.69
N GLN A 93 -10.83 2.12 -1.49
CA GLN A 93 -10.58 3.50 -1.04
C GLN A 93 -11.69 4.13 -0.20
N PRO A 94 -12.95 4.17 -0.65
CA PRO A 94 -14.03 4.80 0.12
C PRO A 94 -14.32 4.05 1.43
N TYR A 95 -13.72 2.86 1.61
CA TYR A 95 -13.92 2.01 2.76
C TYR A 95 -12.72 2.00 3.72
N THR A 96 -11.71 2.84 3.48
CA THR A 96 -10.55 2.99 4.38
C THR A 96 -10.89 3.77 5.64
N GLU A 97 -11.99 4.54 5.65
CA GLU A 97 -12.44 5.29 6.81
C GLU A 97 -12.96 4.34 7.91
N HIS A 98 -12.43 4.53 9.12
CA HIS A 98 -12.89 3.83 10.31
C HIS A 98 -13.62 4.79 11.25
N PRO A 99 -14.84 4.45 11.70
CA PRO A 99 -15.63 3.26 11.38
C PRO A 99 -16.47 3.40 10.10
N LEU A 100 -16.53 2.33 9.30
CA LEU A 100 -17.48 2.21 8.19
C LEU A 100 -18.93 2.34 8.65
N THR A 101 -19.72 3.10 7.91
CA THR A 101 -21.17 3.16 8.11
C THR A 101 -21.84 1.84 7.68
N PRO A 102 -22.99 1.47 8.28
CA PRO A 102 -23.72 0.26 7.89
C PRO A 102 -24.17 0.28 6.42
N GLU A 103 -24.39 1.45 5.84
CA GLU A 103 -24.72 1.62 4.43
C GLU A 103 -23.52 1.30 3.52
N GLN A 104 -22.33 1.81 3.86
CA GLN A 104 -21.09 1.48 3.14
C GLN A 104 -20.79 -0.02 3.18
N LYS A 105 -20.97 -0.68 4.34
CA LYS A 105 -20.81 -2.15 4.44
C LYS A 105 -21.79 -2.90 3.53
N ARG A 106 -23.05 -2.48 3.48
CA ARG A 106 -24.06 -3.08 2.59
C ARG A 106 -23.70 -2.91 1.12
N GLN A 107 -23.25 -1.73 0.71
CA GLN A 107 -22.82 -1.47 -0.65
C GLN A 107 -21.61 -2.33 -1.04
N LEU A 108 -20.60 -2.39 -0.17
CA LEU A 108 -19.44 -3.26 -0.38
C LEU A 108 -19.87 -4.72 -0.53
N TRP A 109 -20.75 -5.20 0.35
CA TRP A 109 -21.24 -6.58 0.27
C TRP A 109 -22.04 -6.87 -1.01
N GLN A 110 -22.86 -5.92 -1.47
CA GLN A 110 -23.57 -6.06 -2.74
C GLN A 110 -22.59 -6.22 -3.90
N GLN A 111 -21.53 -5.40 -3.95
CA GLN A 111 -20.48 -5.52 -4.98
C GLN A 111 -19.79 -6.89 -4.92
N LEU A 112 -19.39 -7.34 -3.73
CA LEU A 112 -18.72 -8.63 -3.54
C LEU A 112 -19.63 -9.82 -3.89
N SER A 113 -20.90 -9.76 -3.51
CA SER A 113 -21.89 -10.82 -3.76
C SER A 113 -22.20 -10.99 -5.24
N SER A 114 -22.11 -9.91 -6.04
CA SER A 114 -22.33 -9.98 -7.48
C SER A 114 -21.29 -10.82 -8.22
N TRP A 115 -20.13 -11.07 -7.61
CA TRP A 115 -19.04 -11.87 -8.19
C TRP A 115 -19.00 -13.30 -7.66
N LEU A 116 -19.83 -13.61 -6.65
CA LEU A 116 -20.03 -14.96 -6.15
C LEU A 116 -21.16 -15.72 -6.85
N SER A 117 -21.99 -15.03 -7.66
CA SER A 117 -23.16 -15.60 -8.36
C SER A 117 -22.83 -16.22 -9.71
#